data_AF-A0A535EXD8-F1
#
_entry.id   AF-A0A535EXD8-F1
#
_cell.length_a   1.000
_cell.length_b   1.000
_cell.length_c   1.000
_cell.angle_alpha   90.00
_cell.angle_beta   90.00
_cell.angle_gamma   90.00
#
_symmetry.space_group_name_H-M   'P 1'
#
loop_
_entity.id
_entity.type
_entity.pdbx_description
1 polymer ?
#
loop_
_entity_poly.entity_id
_entity_poly.type
_entity_poly.pdbx_seq_one_letter_code
_entity_poly.pdbx_strand_id
1 'polypeptide(L)'
;MDGADTTQRMLLDATADAMGVKRPGSVPAWLAARVAGSIGVETMTLDVHADNSALLKTDFYFTYPSYREGVPATLAHMGYTSVEASVT
;
A
#
# COMPACT_ATOMS: atom_id res chain seq x y z
N MET A 1 -13.16 6.90 5.30
CA MET A 1 -12.36 6.08 4.35
C MET A 1 -10.94 6.09 4.90
N ASP A 2 -10.34 4.93 5.19
CA ASP A 2 -8.99 4.89 5.80
C ASP A 2 -7.85 5.07 4.76
N GLY A 3 -8.18 5.09 3.47
CA GLY A 3 -7.22 5.36 2.40
C GLY A 3 -6.53 6.73 2.51
N ALA A 4 -7.18 7.72 3.12
CA ALA A 4 -6.63 9.08 3.27
C ALA A 4 -5.46 9.17 4.26
N ASP A 5 -5.38 8.25 5.22
CA ASP A 5 -4.38 8.22 6.30
C ASP A 5 -3.49 6.97 6.24
N THR A 6 -3.50 6.26 5.10
CA THR A 6 -2.70 5.05 4.94
C THR A 6 -1.24 5.41 4.73
N THR A 7 -0.36 4.95 5.64
CA THR A 7 1.09 5.07 5.47
C THR A 7 1.62 4.06 4.45
N GLN A 8 2.78 4.35 3.87
CA GLN A 8 3.52 3.43 3.00
C GLN A 8 3.77 2.08 3.70
N ARG A 9 4.09 2.12 5.01
CA ARG A 9 4.31 0.90 5.80
C ARG A 9 3.04 0.06 5.89
N MET A 10 1.89 0.68 6.18
CA MET A 10 0.61 -0.03 6.30
C MET A 10 0.21 -0.68 4.96
N LEU A 11 0.40 0.03 3.86
CA LEU A 11 0.11 -0.48 2.52
C LEU A 11 0.99 -1.70 2.18
N LEU A 12 2.30 -1.58 2.39
CA LEU A 12 3.25 -2.66 2.09
C LEU A 12 3.06 -3.88 2.99
N ASP A 13 2.79 -3.68 4.28
CA ASP A 13 2.50 -4.76 5.22
C ASP A 13 1.22 -5.50 4.84
N ALA A 14 0.13 -4.77 4.53
CA ALA A 14 -1.12 -5.39 4.11
C ALA A 14 -1.00 -6.14 2.78
N THR A 15 -0.17 -5.64 1.87
CA THR A 15 0.13 -6.35 0.60
C THR A 15 0.88 -7.65 0.88
N ALA A 16 1.91 -7.61 1.73
CA ALA A 16 2.65 -8.81 2.11
C ALA A 16 1.77 -9.84 2.84
N ASP A 17 0.92 -9.38 3.76
CA ASP A 17 -0.04 -10.21 4.47
C ASP A 17 -1.03 -10.87 3.49
N ALA A 18 -1.60 -10.10 2.56
CA ALA A 18 -2.54 -10.63 1.55
C ALA A 18 -1.89 -11.64 0.59
N MET A 19 -0.60 -11.49 0.31
CA MET A 19 0.18 -12.44 -0.48
C MET A 19 0.69 -13.66 0.31
N GLY A 20 0.54 -13.67 1.64
CA GLY A 20 1.08 -14.74 2.50
C GLY A 20 2.62 -14.77 2.53
N VAL A 21 3.28 -13.62 2.33
CA VAL A 21 4.74 -13.51 2.32
C VAL A 21 5.27 -12.72 3.53
N LYS A 22 6.57 -12.82 3.77
CA LYS A 22 7.22 -12.05 4.84
C LYS A 22 7.09 -10.55 4.59
N ARG A 23 6.67 -9.80 5.61
CA ARG A 23 6.63 -8.33 5.59
C ARG A 23 8.00 -7.71 5.30
N PRO A 24 8.05 -6.58 4.57
CA PRO A 24 9.31 -5.89 4.30
C PRO A 24 10.04 -5.45 5.57
N GLY A 25 11.36 -5.64 5.57
CA GLY A 25 12.23 -5.11 6.61
C GLY A 25 12.40 -3.58 6.51
N SER A 26 13.32 -3.04 7.30
CA SER A 26 13.73 -1.62 7.21
C SER A 26 15.16 -1.52 6.72
N VAL A 27 15.42 -0.53 5.87
CA VAL A 27 16.76 -0.18 5.38
C VAL A 27 17.11 1.22 5.88
N PRO A 28 18.32 1.46 6.40
CA PRO A 28 18.74 2.81 6.76
C PRO A 28 18.69 3.77 5.57
N ALA A 29 18.16 4.98 5.77
CA ALA A 29 17.95 5.95 4.69
C ALA A 29 19.24 6.29 3.93
N TRP A 30 20.38 6.39 4.62
CA TRP A 30 21.67 6.64 3.98
C TRP A 30 22.07 5.54 2.98
N LEU A 31 21.71 4.28 3.28
CA LEU A 31 22.02 3.14 2.42
C LEU A 31 21.06 3.11 1.23
N ALA A 32 19.76 3.31 1.48
CA ALA A 32 18.76 3.42 0.41
C ALA A 32 19.09 4.57 -0.56
N ALA A 33 19.60 5.70 -0.05
CA ALA A 33 19.95 6.86 -0.86
C ALA A 33 21.13 6.60 -1.81
N ARG A 34 21.96 5.59 -1.55
CA ARG A 34 23.01 5.17 -2.49
C ARG A 34 22.47 4.46 -3.73
N VAL A 35 21.26 3.92 -3.65
CA VAL A 35 20.61 3.19 -4.75
C VAL A 35 19.58 4.08 -5.45
N ALA A 36 18.68 4.69 -4.69
CA ALA A 36 17.55 5.45 -5.21
C ALA A 36 17.79 6.97 -5.28
N GLY A 37 18.92 7.46 -4.74
CA GLY A 37 19.13 8.89 -4.50
C GLY A 37 18.32 9.42 -3.31
N SER A 38 18.71 10.57 -2.77
CA SER A 38 18.03 11.17 -1.60
C SER A 38 16.57 11.52 -1.89
N ILE A 39 16.29 12.15 -3.04
CA ILE A 39 14.94 12.53 -3.47
C ILE A 39 14.07 11.29 -3.67
N GLY A 40 14.63 10.22 -4.24
CA GLY A 40 13.91 8.95 -4.42
C GLY A 40 13.51 8.35 -3.08
N VAL A 41 14.44 8.29 -2.12
CA VAL A 41 14.13 7.80 -0.76
C VAL A 41 13.06 8.65 -0.09
N GLU A 42 13.19 9.98 -0.14
CA GLU A 42 12.21 10.90 0.43
C GLU A 42 10.82 10.67 -0.17
N THR A 43 10.73 10.66 -1.50
CA THR A 43 9.45 10.47 -2.21
C THR A 43 8.80 9.12 -1.89
N MET A 44 9.59 8.04 -1.86
CA MET A 44 9.08 6.69 -1.60
C MET A 44 8.68 6.46 -0.14
N THR A 45 9.26 7.20 0.79
CA THR A 45 9.02 7.03 2.24
C THR A 45 8.08 8.07 2.82
N LEU A 46 7.64 9.03 2.01
CA LEU A 46 6.76 10.10 2.44
C LEU A 46 5.34 9.54 2.69
N ASP A 47 4.88 9.71 3.92
CA ASP A 47 3.48 9.52 4.30
C ASP A 47 2.75 10.87 4.17
N VAL A 48 1.68 10.91 3.36
CA VAL A 48 0.92 12.13 3.09
C VAL A 48 -0.55 11.88 3.40
N HIS A 49 -1.14 12.74 4.22
CA HIS A 49 -2.59 12.79 4.36
C HIS A 49 -3.22 13.32 3.06
N ALA A 50 -4.12 12.55 2.47
CA ALA A 50 -4.81 12.92 1.24
C ALA A 50 -6.26 13.35 1.52
N ASP A 51 -6.53 14.66 1.50
CA ASP A 51 -7.90 15.17 1.57
C ASP A 51 -8.63 14.89 0.24
N ASN A 52 -9.60 14.00 0.28
CA ASN A 52 -10.42 13.62 -0.87
C ASN A 52 -11.76 14.36 -0.95
N SER A 53 -12.00 15.35 -0.08
CA SER A 53 -13.27 16.08 0.01
C SER A 53 -13.64 16.80 -1.30
N ALA A 54 -12.66 17.27 -2.06
CA ALA A 54 -12.89 17.89 -3.36
C ALA A 54 -13.40 16.89 -4.40
N LEU A 55 -12.86 15.67 -4.41
CA LEU A 55 -13.30 14.61 -5.32
C LEU A 55 -14.72 14.16 -5.00
N LEU A 56 -15.04 13.97 -3.72
CA LEU A 56 -16.37 13.52 -3.27
C LEU A 56 -17.49 14.54 -3.52
N LYS A 57 -17.15 15.81 -3.85
CA LYS A 57 -18.12 16.84 -4.28
C LYS A 57 -18.47 16.75 -5.76
N THR A 58 -17.67 16.01 -6.53
CA THR A 58 -18.01 15.59 -7.88
C THR A 58 -18.68 14.22 -7.74
N ASP A 59 -19.54 13.78 -8.66
CA ASP A 59 -20.21 12.46 -8.60
C ASP A 59 -19.26 11.24 -8.65
N PHE A 60 -17.98 11.44 -8.32
CA PHE A 60 -16.95 10.46 -8.10
C PHE A 60 -17.21 9.63 -6.84
N TYR A 61 -17.02 8.32 -6.96
CA TYR A 61 -17.02 7.39 -5.85
C TYR A 61 -15.82 6.43 -5.95
N PHE A 62 -15.21 6.13 -4.81
CA PHE A 62 -14.15 5.13 -4.73
C PHE A 62 -14.78 3.73 -4.78
N THR A 63 -14.37 2.90 -5.74
CA THR A 63 -14.73 1.47 -5.75
C THR A 63 -14.14 0.73 -4.55
N TYR A 64 -12.95 1.14 -4.12
CA TYR A 64 -12.28 0.62 -2.92
C TYR A 64 -11.86 1.79 -2.02
N PRO A 65 -12.74 2.25 -1.12
CA PRO A 65 -12.45 3.35 -0.19
C PRO A 65 -11.33 3.06 0.82
N SER A 66 -10.90 1.81 0.94
CA SER A 66 -9.87 1.35 1.86
C SER A 66 -8.77 0.57 1.15
N TYR A 67 -7.53 0.74 1.59
CA TYR A 67 -6.42 -0.12 1.16
C TYR A 67 -6.66 -1.59 1.53
N ARG A 68 -7.42 -1.86 2.61
CA ARG A 68 -7.80 -3.21 3.04
C ARG A 68 -8.72 -3.90 2.04
N GLU A 69 -9.45 -3.13 1.25
CA GLU A 69 -10.33 -3.62 0.19
C GLU A 69 -9.61 -3.60 -1.17
N GLY A 70 -8.86 -2.54 -1.46
CA GLY A 70 -8.19 -2.35 -2.74
C GLY A 70 -7.01 -3.29 -2.98
N VAL A 71 -6.22 -3.59 -1.95
CA VAL A 71 -5.07 -4.51 -2.05
C VAL A 71 -5.50 -5.92 -2.46
N PRO A 72 -6.40 -6.62 -1.73
CA PRO A 72 -6.79 -7.98 -2.11
C PRO A 72 -7.49 -8.02 -3.48
N ALA A 73 -8.32 -7.01 -3.80
CA ALA A 73 -8.97 -6.91 -5.10
C ALA A 73 -7.95 -6.77 -6.25
N THR A 74 -6.92 -5.94 -6.07
CA THR A 74 -5.84 -5.75 -7.05
C THR A 74 -5.02 -7.02 -7.23
N LEU A 75 -4.62 -7.65 -6.13
CA LEU A 75 -3.84 -8.89 -6.16
C LEU A 75 -4.60 -10.02 -6.87
N ALA A 76 -5.89 -10.20 -6.57
CA ALA A 76 -6.73 -11.16 -7.25
C ALA A 76 -6.83 -10.88 -8.76
N HIS A 77 -6.97 -9.59 -9.15
CA HIS A 77 -6.99 -9.20 -10.56
C HIS A 77 -5.66 -9.48 -11.28
N MET A 78 -4.54 -9.38 -10.56
CA MET A 78 -3.21 -9.69 -11.07
C MET A 78 -2.89 -11.21 -11.06
N GLY A 79 -3.80 -12.05 -10.56
CA GLY A 79 -3.61 -13.50 -10.49
C GLY A 79 -2.79 -13.97 -9.28
N TYR A 80 -2.57 -13.12 -8.28
CA TYR A 80 -2.06 -13.57 -6.98
C TYR A 80 -3.20 -14.20 -6.19
N THR A 81 -3.18 -15.52 -6.06
CA THR A 81 -4.11 -16.26 -5.21
C THR A 81 -3.70 -16.12 -3.75
N SER A 82 -4.61 -15.62 -2.90
CA SER A 82 -4.42 -15.59 -1.45
C SER A 82 -4.13 -17.00 -0.93
N VAL A 83 -3.08 -17.16 -0.13
CA VAL A 83 -2.72 -18.45 0.48
C VAL A 83 -3.67 -18.72 1.66
N GLU A 84 -4.90 -19.13 1.39
CA GLU A 84 -5.82 -19.70 2.40
C GLU A 84 -6.17 -21.18 2.13
N ALA A 85 -5.41 -21.91 1.29
CA ALA A 85 -5.71 -23.30 0.96
C ALA A 85 -4.53 -24.28 1.12
N SER A 86 -3.75 -24.16 2.19
CA SER A 86 -2.84 -25.24 2.61
C SER A 86 -2.65 -25.25 4.13
N VAL A 87 -3.75 -25.49 4.84
CA VAL A 87 -3.69 -26.19 6.13
C VAL A 87 -4.71 -27.31 6.05
N THR A 88 -4.24 -28.50 5.65
CA THR A 88 -4.88 -29.79 5.88
C THR A 88 -3.88 -30.63 6.65
#